data_AF-Q1DBC2-F1
#
_entry.id   AF-Q1DBC2-F1
#
_cell.length_a   1.000
_cell.length_b   1.000
_cell.length_c   1.000
_cell.angle_alpha   90.00
_cell.angle_beta   90.00
_cell.angle_gamma   90.00
#
_symmetry.space_group_name_H-M   'P 1'
#
loop_
_entity.id
_entity.type
_entity.pdbx_description
1 polymer ?
#
loop_
_entity_poly.entity_id
_entity_poly.type
_entity_poly.pdbx_seq_one_letter_code
_entity_poly.pdbx_strand_id
1 'polypeptide(L)'
;MEKQRVLITVKTYPTLSRKYGETVCTAGVRKDGTWVRIYPVPFRRLDEKEQYSKFDWVECRLQRNTVDVRPETYRPVDQHELVPVGEMDTSHNWSERRDLLLKKSRVYDNLKELIAGAKANQISLAVFKPARIHDFIVEEDERDWDINKVREMREASRQHELFEDNTWRETFRVIPKLPYKFSYRFEDASGKKSEQQILDWEIGALYWNCLNRANGDERTAIAKVRQKYMDEFLKKDLHLFLGTTQQWHQVAPNPWVIIGVLPIPHEKQLGLF
;
A
#
# COMPACT_ATOMS: atom_id res chain seq x y z
N MET A 1 9.96 -13.71 -21.73
CA MET A 1 10.21 -12.71 -20.67
C MET A 1 10.73 -13.43 -19.44
N GLU A 2 11.80 -12.93 -18.86
CA GLU A 2 12.37 -13.47 -17.62
C GLU A 2 11.50 -13.11 -16.41
N LYS A 3 11.50 -13.98 -15.38
CA LYS A 3 10.83 -13.70 -14.11
C LYS A 3 11.60 -12.59 -13.38
N GLN A 4 10.86 -11.62 -12.87
CA GLN A 4 11.41 -10.57 -12.03
C GLN A 4 11.08 -10.89 -10.57
N ARG A 5 12.08 -10.71 -9.70
CA ARG A 5 11.91 -10.86 -8.26
C ARG A 5 11.64 -9.50 -7.62
N VAL A 6 10.52 -9.38 -6.93
CA VAL A 6 10.04 -8.13 -6.33
C VAL A 6 9.70 -8.37 -4.86
N LEU A 7 10.24 -7.54 -3.97
CA LEU A 7 9.90 -7.53 -2.55
C LEU A 7 8.64 -6.69 -2.38
N ILE A 8 7.55 -7.31 -1.96
CA ILE A 8 6.29 -6.60 -1.72
C ILE A 8 6.43 -5.72 -0.48
N THR A 9 6.24 -4.42 -0.62
CA THR A 9 6.32 -3.47 0.50
C THR A 9 4.98 -2.86 0.85
N VAL A 10 4.02 -2.91 -0.08
CA VAL A 10 2.73 -2.24 0.04
C VAL A 10 1.61 -3.11 -0.52
N LYS A 11 0.53 -3.18 0.26
CA LYS A 11 -0.81 -3.55 -0.20
C LYS A 11 -1.76 -2.47 0.28
N THR A 12 -2.52 -1.89 -0.63
CA THR A 12 -3.52 -0.87 -0.25
C THR A 12 -4.78 -1.52 0.30
N TYR A 13 -5.67 -0.74 0.95
CA TYR A 13 -7.00 -1.23 1.25
C TYR A 13 -7.79 -1.40 -0.07
N PRO A 14 -8.48 -2.53 -0.30
CA PRO A 14 -9.17 -2.78 -1.57
C PRO A 14 -10.16 -1.69 -1.93
N THR A 15 -10.24 -1.41 -3.23
CA THR A 15 -11.24 -0.51 -3.82
C THR A 15 -12.06 -1.25 -4.85
N LEU A 16 -13.31 -0.82 -5.03
CA LEU A 16 -14.21 -1.40 -6.04
C LEU A 16 -13.91 -0.81 -7.42
N SER A 17 -13.55 -1.68 -8.36
CA SER A 17 -13.37 -1.37 -9.78
C SER A 17 -14.50 -2.00 -10.60
N ARG A 18 -15.09 -1.21 -11.50
CA ARG A 18 -16.08 -1.72 -12.48
C ARG A 18 -15.49 -2.82 -13.36
N LYS A 19 -14.23 -2.67 -13.78
CA LYS A 19 -13.57 -3.56 -14.75
C LYS A 19 -12.97 -4.81 -14.13
N TYR A 20 -12.45 -4.69 -12.91
CA TYR A 20 -11.61 -5.73 -12.29
C TYR A 20 -12.19 -6.29 -10.99
N GLY A 21 -13.32 -5.77 -10.51
CA GLY A 21 -13.86 -6.14 -9.20
C GLY A 21 -13.14 -5.47 -8.04
N GLU A 22 -13.01 -6.16 -6.92
CA GLU A 22 -12.14 -5.73 -5.82
C GLU A 22 -10.69 -5.79 -6.27
N THR A 23 -10.03 -4.64 -6.30
CA THR A 23 -8.61 -4.55 -6.66
C THR A 23 -7.81 -3.89 -5.58
N VAL A 24 -6.57 -4.35 -5.48
CA VAL A 24 -5.56 -3.78 -4.62
C VAL A 24 -4.44 -3.26 -5.49
N CYS A 25 -3.93 -2.07 -5.15
CA CYS A 25 -2.63 -1.65 -5.65
C CYS A 25 -1.57 -2.33 -4.79
N THR A 26 -0.72 -3.12 -5.44
CA THR A 26 0.47 -3.71 -4.84
C THR A 26 1.69 -2.95 -5.34
N ALA A 27 2.60 -2.60 -4.43
CA ALA A 27 3.90 -2.06 -4.80
C ALA A 27 5.02 -2.78 -4.06
N GLY A 28 6.19 -2.76 -4.69
CA GLY A 28 7.38 -3.41 -4.18
C GLY A 28 8.65 -2.89 -4.83
N VAL A 29 9.78 -3.44 -4.40
CA VAL A 29 11.11 -3.05 -4.90
C VAL A 29 11.85 -4.27 -5.45
N ARG A 30 12.60 -4.08 -6.53
CA ARG A 30 13.55 -5.10 -7.02
C ARG A 30 14.80 -5.10 -6.14
N LYS A 31 15.67 -6.10 -6.30
CA LYS A 31 16.93 -6.24 -5.54
C LYS A 31 17.88 -5.04 -5.65
N ASP A 32 17.77 -4.26 -6.71
CA ASP A 32 18.56 -3.05 -6.96
C ASP A 32 17.95 -1.79 -6.32
N GLY A 33 16.78 -1.88 -5.67
CA GLY A 33 16.06 -0.76 -5.08
C GLY A 33 15.11 -0.03 -6.03
N THR A 34 14.96 -0.50 -7.28
CA THR A 34 14.00 0.10 -8.22
C THR A 34 12.56 -0.29 -7.89
N TRP A 35 11.66 0.68 -7.97
CA TRP A 35 10.24 0.50 -7.66
C TRP A 35 9.46 -0.22 -8.77
N VAL A 36 8.46 -0.98 -8.33
CA VAL A 36 7.50 -1.69 -9.18
C VAL A 36 6.11 -1.54 -8.57
N ARG A 37 5.15 -1.02 -9.34
CA ARG A 37 3.71 -1.15 -9.10
C ARG A 37 3.19 -2.33 -9.92
N ILE A 38 2.55 -3.27 -9.26
CA ILE A 38 1.88 -4.41 -9.91
C ILE A 38 0.38 -4.10 -9.89
N TYR A 39 -0.21 -3.91 -11.07
CA TYR A 39 -1.64 -3.58 -11.20
C TYR A 39 -2.24 -4.11 -12.52
N PRO A 40 -3.49 -4.61 -12.50
CA PRO A 40 -4.31 -4.91 -11.32
C PRO A 40 -3.87 -6.21 -10.64
N VAL A 41 -4.02 -6.30 -9.32
CA VAL A 41 -3.93 -7.57 -8.59
C VAL A 41 -5.27 -7.84 -7.90
N PRO A 42 -6.03 -8.87 -8.29
CA PRO A 42 -7.23 -9.27 -7.58
C PRO A 42 -6.86 -10.12 -6.35
N PHE A 43 -6.06 -9.56 -5.44
CA PHE A 43 -5.39 -10.29 -4.36
C PHE A 43 -6.33 -11.17 -3.52
N ARG A 44 -7.54 -10.67 -3.21
CA ARG A 44 -8.53 -11.40 -2.42
C ARG A 44 -9.16 -12.59 -3.16
N ARG A 45 -8.99 -12.67 -4.48
CA ARG A 45 -9.44 -13.76 -5.34
C ARG A 45 -8.32 -14.76 -5.64
N LEU A 46 -7.08 -14.43 -5.27
CA LEU A 46 -5.94 -15.35 -5.41
C LEU A 46 -6.10 -16.52 -4.42
N ASP A 47 -5.58 -17.69 -4.81
CA ASP A 47 -5.49 -18.86 -3.93
C ASP A 47 -4.69 -18.51 -2.66
N GLU A 48 -4.92 -19.20 -1.53
CA GLU A 48 -4.19 -18.93 -0.28
C GLU A 48 -2.66 -18.97 -0.47
N LYS A 49 -2.16 -19.89 -1.31
CA LYS A 49 -0.73 -20.02 -1.65
C LYS A 49 -0.16 -18.83 -2.45
N GLU A 50 -1.02 -18.04 -3.08
CA GLU A 50 -0.70 -16.87 -3.90
C GLU A 50 -0.89 -15.55 -3.11
N GLN A 51 -1.44 -15.62 -1.90
CA GLN A 51 -1.62 -14.48 -1.02
C GLN A 51 -0.32 -14.16 -0.26
N TYR A 52 0.53 -13.34 -0.88
CA TYR A 52 1.76 -12.84 -0.28
C TYR A 52 1.53 -11.84 0.87
N SER A 53 2.46 -11.82 1.81
CA SER A 53 2.57 -10.89 2.92
C SER A 53 3.46 -9.69 2.59
N LYS A 54 3.39 -8.66 3.46
CA LYS A 54 4.32 -7.52 3.38
C LYS A 54 5.71 -8.03 3.74
N PHE A 55 6.69 -7.68 2.90
CA PHE A 55 8.08 -8.16 2.88
C PHE A 55 8.28 -9.59 2.38
N ASP A 56 7.31 -10.15 1.66
CA ASP A 56 7.57 -11.35 0.84
C ASP A 56 8.22 -10.98 -0.48
N TRP A 57 9.17 -11.79 -0.90
CA TRP A 57 9.64 -11.84 -2.26
C TRP A 57 8.66 -12.64 -3.12
N VAL A 58 8.23 -12.05 -4.23
CA VAL A 58 7.47 -12.75 -5.27
C VAL A 58 8.26 -12.80 -6.57
N GLU A 59 8.06 -13.84 -7.38
CA GLU A 59 8.71 -14.01 -8.68
C GLU A 59 7.70 -14.19 -9.81
N CYS A 60 7.52 -13.15 -10.63
CA CYS A 60 6.57 -13.18 -11.72
C CYS A 60 7.11 -12.50 -12.98
N ARG A 61 6.60 -12.90 -14.14
CA ARG A 61 6.86 -12.18 -15.39
C ARG A 61 6.00 -10.92 -15.43
N LEU A 62 6.64 -9.77 -15.53
CA LEU A 62 6.00 -8.45 -15.48
C LEU A 62 6.10 -7.73 -16.82
N GLN A 63 4.96 -7.35 -17.40
CA GLN A 63 4.90 -6.56 -18.63
C GLN A 63 4.50 -5.12 -18.32
N ARG A 64 5.12 -4.15 -18.99
CA ARG A 64 4.77 -2.73 -18.81
C ARG A 64 3.29 -2.52 -19.18
N ASN A 65 2.58 -1.75 -18.34
CA ASN A 65 1.21 -1.36 -18.65
C ASN A 65 1.22 -0.24 -19.71
N THR A 66 0.43 -0.39 -20.78
CA THR A 66 0.36 0.60 -21.86
C THR A 66 -0.69 1.69 -21.62
N VAL A 67 -1.63 1.45 -20.69
CA VAL A 67 -2.71 2.39 -20.34
C VAL A 67 -2.31 3.27 -19.16
N ASP A 68 -1.58 2.69 -18.20
CA ASP A 68 -1.05 3.44 -17.07
C ASP A 68 0.32 4.03 -17.41
N VAL A 69 0.37 5.34 -17.59
CA VAL A 69 1.57 6.07 -18.03
C VAL A 69 2.67 6.14 -16.97
N ARG A 70 2.37 5.81 -15.71
CA ARG A 70 3.31 5.89 -14.60
C ARG A 70 4.47 4.92 -14.82
N PRO A 71 5.73 5.37 -14.68
CA PRO A 71 6.89 4.62 -15.18
C PRO A 71 7.07 3.27 -14.49
N GLU A 72 6.65 3.15 -13.23
CA GLU A 72 6.80 1.93 -12.44
C GLU A 72 5.63 0.95 -12.59
N THR A 73 4.65 1.19 -13.47
CA THR A 73 3.45 0.34 -13.54
C THR A 73 3.61 -0.85 -14.51
N TYR A 74 3.46 -2.04 -13.95
CA TYR A 74 3.49 -3.32 -14.66
C TYR A 74 2.25 -4.14 -14.36
N ARG A 75 1.89 -5.01 -15.30
CA ARG A 75 0.90 -6.07 -15.12
C ARG A 75 1.60 -7.43 -15.07
N PRO A 76 1.16 -8.36 -14.20
CA PRO A 76 1.62 -9.73 -14.29
C PRO A 76 1.18 -10.32 -15.64
N VAL A 77 2.06 -11.07 -16.30
CA VAL A 77 1.71 -11.81 -17.52
C VAL A 77 0.73 -12.93 -17.18
N ASP A 78 0.94 -13.58 -16.03
CA ASP A 78 0.08 -14.58 -15.44
C ASP A 78 -0.05 -14.28 -13.94
N GLN A 79 -1.28 -14.21 -13.43
CA GLN A 79 -1.57 -13.87 -12.04
C GLN A 79 -1.17 -15.00 -11.09
N HIS A 80 -1.19 -16.25 -11.56
CA HIS A 80 -0.79 -17.43 -10.80
C HIS A 80 0.73 -17.50 -10.53
N GLU A 81 1.52 -16.61 -11.17
CA GLU A 81 2.95 -16.49 -10.89
C GLU A 81 3.24 -15.60 -9.67
N LEU A 82 2.25 -14.94 -9.06
CA LEU A 82 2.44 -14.11 -7.87
C LEU A 82 2.63 -14.94 -6.58
N VAL A 83 3.49 -15.95 -6.63
CA VAL A 83 3.74 -16.87 -5.51
C VAL A 83 4.89 -16.32 -4.64
N PRO A 84 4.75 -16.33 -3.30
CA PRO A 84 5.85 -16.04 -2.38
C PRO A 84 6.99 -17.06 -2.54
N VAL A 85 8.22 -16.58 -2.72
CA VAL A 85 9.44 -17.42 -2.83
C VAL A 85 10.39 -17.25 -1.64
N GLY A 86 10.00 -16.44 -0.66
CA GLY A 86 10.74 -16.22 0.59
C GLY A 86 10.35 -14.92 1.26
N GLU A 87 10.58 -14.82 2.56
CA GLU A 87 10.27 -13.64 3.36
C GLU A 87 11.56 -12.88 3.71
N MET A 88 11.54 -11.56 3.64
CA MET A 88 12.56 -10.71 4.25
C MET A 88 12.16 -10.40 5.69
N ASP A 89 12.68 -11.18 6.63
CA ASP A 89 12.28 -11.14 8.02
C ASP A 89 12.74 -9.88 8.78
N THR A 90 12.57 -9.88 10.09
CA THR A 90 12.94 -8.79 11.00
C THR A 90 14.24 -9.04 11.77
N SER A 91 15.01 -10.06 11.40
CA SER A 91 16.26 -10.43 12.06
C SER A 91 17.29 -9.29 11.99
N HIS A 92 18.28 -9.34 12.88
CA HIS A 92 19.37 -8.36 12.95
C HIS A 92 18.90 -6.89 12.89
N ASN A 93 17.80 -6.59 13.60
CA ASN A 93 17.22 -5.25 13.65
C ASN A 93 16.79 -4.68 12.28
N TRP A 94 16.23 -5.55 11.42
CA TRP A 94 15.75 -5.21 10.07
C TRP A 94 16.87 -4.79 9.10
N SER A 95 18.06 -5.40 9.22
CA SER A 95 19.24 -5.03 8.44
C SER A 95 19.01 -5.12 6.92
N GLU A 96 18.42 -6.20 6.42
CA GLU A 96 18.15 -6.38 4.98
C GLU A 96 17.12 -5.37 4.46
N ARG A 97 16.06 -5.14 5.24
CA ARG A 97 15.05 -4.12 4.91
C ARG A 97 15.68 -2.73 4.84
N ARG A 98 16.64 -2.43 5.74
CA ARG A 98 17.40 -1.17 5.70
C ARG A 98 18.19 -1.03 4.42
N ASP A 99 18.98 -2.06 4.10
CA ASP A 99 19.88 -2.04 2.97
C ASP A 99 19.10 -1.79 1.69
N LEU A 100 18.00 -2.52 1.50
CA LEU A 100 17.21 -2.39 0.30
C LEU A 100 16.37 -1.11 0.23
N LEU A 101 15.67 -0.76 1.31
CA LEU A 101 14.64 0.29 1.28
C LEU A 101 15.17 1.67 1.66
N LEU A 102 16.26 1.75 2.43
CA LEU A 102 16.83 3.02 2.87
C LEU A 102 18.20 3.35 2.24
N LYS A 103 18.96 2.35 1.75
CA LYS A 103 20.27 2.58 1.11
C LYS A 103 20.21 2.46 -0.41
N LYS A 104 19.65 1.37 -0.94
CA LYS A 104 19.55 1.13 -2.40
C LYS A 104 18.40 1.92 -3.02
N SER A 105 17.23 1.89 -2.37
CA SER A 105 16.10 2.71 -2.79
C SER A 105 16.34 4.15 -2.35
N ARG A 106 16.07 5.11 -3.24
CA ARG A 106 16.16 6.53 -2.90
C ARG A 106 15.11 6.91 -1.85
N VAL A 107 15.55 7.48 -0.74
CA VAL A 107 14.70 8.08 0.28
C VAL A 107 14.57 9.57 -0.02
N TYR A 108 13.32 10.04 -0.11
CA TYR A 108 12.99 11.44 -0.29
C TYR A 108 12.58 12.05 1.04
N ASP A 109 12.89 13.32 1.26
CA ASP A 109 12.51 14.06 2.47
C ASP A 109 11.84 15.39 2.14
N ASN A 110 11.66 15.70 0.86
CA ASN A 110 11.07 16.94 0.36
C ASN A 110 9.88 16.64 -0.58
N LEU A 111 8.67 17.09 -0.21
CA LEU A 111 7.47 16.83 -1.00
C LEU A 111 7.45 17.61 -2.32
N LYS A 112 8.10 18.77 -2.40
CA LYS A 112 8.16 19.57 -3.63
C LYS A 112 8.87 18.80 -4.74
N GLU A 113 9.95 18.10 -4.41
CA GLU A 113 10.65 17.24 -5.36
C GLU A 113 9.74 16.11 -5.85
N LEU A 114 9.07 15.41 -4.93
CA LEU A 114 8.15 14.34 -5.28
C LEU A 114 6.99 14.82 -6.18
N ILE A 115 6.42 15.97 -5.89
CA ILE A 115 5.35 16.57 -6.71
C ILE A 115 5.86 16.92 -8.11
N ALA A 116 7.04 17.52 -8.22
CA ALA A 116 7.64 17.87 -9.51
C ALA A 116 7.92 16.60 -10.35
N GLY A 117 8.49 15.57 -9.72
CA GLY A 117 8.76 14.29 -10.38
C GLY A 117 7.51 13.54 -10.84
N ALA A 118 6.42 13.60 -10.07
CA ALA A 118 5.13 13.04 -10.48
C ALA A 118 4.53 13.80 -11.67
N LYS A 119 4.57 15.14 -11.66
CA LYS A 119 4.10 15.96 -12.79
C LYS A 119 4.91 15.72 -14.06
N ALA A 120 6.22 15.51 -13.92
CA ALA A 120 7.11 15.12 -15.00
C ALA A 120 6.98 13.64 -15.42
N ASN A 121 6.11 12.86 -14.78
CA ASN A 121 5.91 11.42 -15.00
C ASN A 121 7.22 10.60 -14.87
N GLN A 122 8.09 11.00 -13.93
CA GLN A 122 9.37 10.35 -13.67
C GLN A 122 9.29 9.38 -12.49
N ILE A 123 8.41 9.67 -11.52
CA ILE A 123 8.26 8.89 -10.29
C ILE A 123 6.81 8.86 -9.85
N SER A 124 6.35 7.72 -9.35
CA SER A 124 4.99 7.54 -8.83
C SER A 124 4.92 6.67 -7.57
N LEU A 125 6.07 6.19 -7.11
CA LEU A 125 6.31 5.45 -5.86
C LEU A 125 7.59 5.98 -5.20
N ALA A 126 7.59 6.08 -3.87
CA ALA A 126 8.77 6.55 -3.14
C ALA A 126 8.80 6.04 -1.70
N VAL A 127 10.01 5.91 -1.14
CA VAL A 127 10.21 5.96 0.31
C VAL A 127 10.36 7.42 0.69
N PHE A 128 9.62 7.84 1.71
CA PHE A 128 9.63 9.21 2.20
C PHE A 128 9.97 9.26 3.69
N LYS A 129 10.87 10.16 4.06
CA LYS A 129 11.23 10.46 5.44
C LYS A 129 10.63 11.80 5.86
N PRO A 130 9.57 11.82 6.68
CA PRO A 130 9.10 13.06 7.27
C PRO A 130 10.14 13.59 8.27
N ALA A 131 10.32 14.91 8.32
CA ALA A 131 11.15 15.55 9.34
C ALA A 131 10.48 15.47 10.72
N ARG A 132 9.14 15.64 10.76
CA ARG A 132 8.36 15.51 11.98
C ARG A 132 6.92 15.09 11.70
N ILE A 133 6.41 14.11 12.44
CA ILE A 133 4.97 13.85 12.51
C ILE A 133 4.36 14.76 13.57
N HIS A 134 3.29 15.48 13.22
CA HIS A 134 2.57 16.37 14.13
C HIS A 134 1.33 15.72 14.73
N ASP A 135 0.54 15.06 13.90
CA ASP A 135 -0.74 14.50 14.33
C ASP A 135 -1.16 13.33 13.44
N PHE A 136 -2.05 12.53 13.98
CA PHE A 136 -2.74 11.44 13.30
C PHE A 136 -4.23 11.80 13.29
N ILE A 137 -4.77 12.08 12.11
CA ILE A 137 -6.13 12.56 11.92
C ILE A 137 -7.03 11.37 11.59
N VAL A 138 -8.22 11.36 12.19
CA VAL A 138 -9.26 10.34 11.96
C VAL A 138 -10.54 11.07 11.64
N GLU A 139 -11.08 10.81 10.46
CA GLU A 139 -12.32 11.42 9.96
C GLU A 139 -13.31 10.33 9.61
N GLU A 140 -14.60 10.55 9.86
CA GLU A 140 -15.65 9.61 9.44
C GLU A 140 -15.73 9.54 7.92
N ASP A 141 -16.01 8.35 7.41
CA ASP A 141 -16.35 8.09 6.02
C ASP A 141 -17.68 7.33 5.93
N GLU A 142 -18.26 7.30 4.75
CA GLU A 142 -19.42 6.47 4.47
C GLU A 142 -19.12 5.00 4.81
N ARG A 143 -20.01 4.38 5.60
CA ARG A 143 -19.85 3.02 6.14
C ARG A 143 -20.06 1.94 5.09
N ASP A 144 -20.89 2.24 4.10
CA ASP A 144 -21.27 1.32 3.04
C ASP A 144 -20.64 1.70 1.71
N TRP A 145 -20.41 0.69 0.87
CA TRP A 145 -20.09 0.91 -0.52
C TRP A 145 -21.29 1.45 -1.28
N ASP A 146 -21.03 2.33 -2.25
CA ASP A 146 -22.04 2.79 -3.19
C ASP A 146 -22.72 1.60 -3.87
N ILE A 147 -24.02 1.45 -3.64
CA ILE A 147 -24.84 0.34 -4.12
C ILE A 147 -24.79 0.23 -5.64
N ASN A 148 -24.75 1.36 -6.36
CA ASN A 148 -24.69 1.36 -7.82
C ASN A 148 -23.33 0.83 -8.29
N LYS A 149 -22.23 1.23 -7.66
CA LYS A 149 -20.90 0.67 -7.97
C LYS A 149 -20.83 -0.82 -7.68
N VAL A 150 -21.43 -1.29 -6.59
CA VAL A 150 -21.49 -2.72 -6.26
C VAL A 150 -22.31 -3.49 -7.30
N ARG A 151 -23.45 -2.94 -7.73
CA ARG A 151 -24.29 -3.55 -8.80
C ARG A 151 -23.56 -3.62 -10.13
N GLU A 152 -23.02 -2.49 -10.59
CA GLU A 152 -22.26 -2.40 -11.84
C GLU A 152 -21.06 -3.37 -11.84
N MET A 153 -20.33 -3.45 -10.73
CA MET A 153 -19.22 -4.41 -10.58
C MET A 153 -19.71 -5.86 -10.73
N ARG A 154 -20.83 -6.21 -10.09
CA ARG A 154 -21.42 -7.56 -10.17
C ARG A 154 -21.92 -7.87 -11.58
N GLU A 155 -22.53 -6.91 -12.26
CA GLU A 155 -23.04 -7.04 -13.63
C GLU A 155 -21.90 -7.19 -14.64
N ALA A 156 -20.87 -6.35 -14.56
CA ALA A 156 -19.67 -6.46 -15.41
C ALA A 156 -18.96 -7.81 -15.23
N SER A 157 -18.87 -8.31 -14.00
CA SER A 157 -18.30 -9.64 -13.71
C SER A 157 -19.13 -10.78 -14.30
N ARG A 158 -20.45 -10.60 -14.50
CA ARG A 158 -21.33 -11.60 -15.13
C ARG A 158 -21.14 -11.69 -16.64
N GLN A 159 -20.79 -10.58 -17.30
CA GLN A 159 -20.70 -10.52 -18.76
C GLN A 159 -19.40 -11.08 -19.36
N HIS A 160 -18.30 -11.12 -18.61
CA HIS A 160 -16.99 -11.46 -19.18
C HIS A 160 -16.63 -12.96 -19.21
N GLU A 161 -17.32 -13.83 -18.47
CA GLU A 161 -16.84 -15.20 -18.23
C GLU A 161 -17.99 -16.22 -18.22
N LEU A 162 -18.65 -16.38 -19.38
CA LEU A 162 -19.69 -17.39 -19.65
C LEU A 162 -19.19 -18.86 -19.60
N PHE A 163 -17.91 -19.10 -19.29
CA PHE A 163 -17.25 -20.41 -19.49
C PHE A 163 -16.38 -20.93 -18.33
N GLU A 164 -16.36 -20.30 -17.15
CA GLU A 164 -15.57 -20.80 -16.00
C GLU A 164 -16.45 -21.23 -14.80
N ASP A 165 -15.99 -22.27 -14.10
CA ASP A 165 -16.67 -22.92 -12.97
C ASP A 165 -16.64 -22.01 -11.72
N ASN A 166 -17.81 -21.54 -11.28
CA ASN A 166 -17.97 -20.29 -10.52
C ASN A 166 -18.46 -20.47 -9.07
N THR A 167 -18.07 -21.55 -8.42
CA THR A 167 -18.46 -21.87 -7.02
C THR A 167 -17.99 -20.82 -6.00
N TRP A 168 -16.93 -20.06 -6.29
CA TRP A 168 -16.44 -18.98 -5.42
C TRP A 168 -17.36 -17.74 -5.40
N ARG A 169 -18.23 -17.55 -6.39
CA ARG A 169 -19.06 -16.33 -6.54
C ARG A 169 -20.23 -16.26 -5.57
N GLU A 170 -20.76 -17.41 -5.16
CA GLU A 170 -21.85 -17.47 -4.17
C GLU A 170 -21.34 -17.16 -2.75
N THR A 171 -20.05 -17.34 -2.51
CA THR A 171 -19.41 -17.18 -1.19
C THR A 171 -18.55 -15.91 -1.06
N PHE A 172 -18.15 -15.27 -2.17
CA PHE A 172 -17.29 -14.07 -2.12
C PHE A 172 -18.04 -12.85 -1.57
N ARG A 173 -17.83 -12.58 -0.29
CA ARG A 173 -18.32 -11.37 0.38
C ARG A 173 -17.40 -10.19 0.08
N VAL A 174 -18.01 -9.12 -0.42
CA VAL A 174 -17.35 -7.83 -0.61
C VAL A 174 -16.73 -7.39 0.72
N ILE A 175 -15.50 -6.87 0.68
CA ILE A 175 -14.84 -6.33 1.86
C ILE A 175 -15.72 -5.25 2.51
N PRO A 176 -15.87 -5.22 3.83
CA PRO A 176 -16.46 -4.05 4.48
C PRO A 176 -15.70 -2.78 4.10
N LYS A 177 -16.41 -1.69 3.80
CA LYS A 177 -15.76 -0.39 3.61
C LYS A 177 -15.26 0.10 4.97
N LEU A 178 -14.10 0.74 5.01
CA LEU A 178 -13.64 1.38 6.25
C LEU A 178 -14.55 2.58 6.56
N PRO A 179 -15.10 2.68 7.77
CA PRO A 179 -15.95 3.80 8.16
C PRO A 179 -15.15 5.05 8.54
N TYR A 180 -13.82 5.03 8.37
CA TYR A 180 -12.93 6.12 8.73
C TYR A 180 -11.82 6.30 7.70
N LYS A 181 -11.42 7.56 7.50
CA LYS A 181 -10.18 7.95 6.82
C LYS A 181 -9.14 8.25 7.89
N PHE A 182 -7.95 7.68 7.70
CA PHE A 182 -6.81 7.92 8.57
C PHE A 182 -5.77 8.73 7.79
N SER A 183 -5.21 9.76 8.40
CA SER A 183 -4.21 10.62 7.77
C SER A 183 -3.08 10.94 8.75
N TYR A 184 -1.88 11.15 8.22
CA TYR A 184 -0.81 11.82 8.97
C TYR A 184 -0.74 13.29 8.58
N ARG A 185 -0.62 14.15 9.60
CA ARG A 185 -0.14 15.53 9.43
C ARG A 185 1.33 15.58 9.80
N PHE A 186 2.18 15.99 8.88
CA PHE A 186 3.63 15.98 9.07
C PHE A 186 4.30 17.18 8.39
N GLU A 187 5.57 17.38 8.73
CA GLU A 187 6.48 18.37 8.15
C GLU A 187 7.60 17.66 7.38
N ASP A 188 7.92 18.18 6.20
CA ASP A 188 9.04 17.71 5.38
C ASP A 188 10.35 18.44 5.73
N ALA A 189 11.48 18.05 5.14
CA ALA A 189 12.79 18.65 5.42
C ALA A 189 12.90 20.15 5.08
N SER A 190 11.97 20.69 4.29
CA SER A 190 11.88 22.12 3.98
C SER A 190 10.98 22.91 4.92
N GLY A 191 10.42 22.27 5.95
CA GLY A 191 9.46 22.87 6.88
C GLY A 191 8.03 22.94 6.34
N LYS A 192 7.75 22.31 5.18
CA LYS A 192 6.40 22.31 4.61
C LYS A 192 5.53 21.33 5.38
N LYS A 193 4.45 21.85 5.96
CA LYS A 193 3.40 21.04 6.58
C LYS A 193 2.45 20.49 5.54
N SER A 194 2.07 19.23 5.68
CA SER A 194 1.15 18.55 4.78
C SER A 194 0.35 17.50 5.54
N GLU A 195 -0.85 17.25 5.05
CA GLU A 195 -1.71 16.17 5.51
C GLU A 195 -1.91 15.18 4.36
N GLN A 196 -1.68 13.90 4.62
CA GLN A 196 -1.82 12.85 3.62
C GLN A 196 -2.57 11.66 4.19
N GLN A 197 -3.58 11.21 3.44
CA GLN A 197 -4.36 10.03 3.77
C GLN A 197 -3.53 8.76 3.62
N ILE A 198 -3.79 7.81 4.52
CA ILE A 198 -3.23 6.46 4.57
C ILE A 198 -4.22 5.50 3.92
N LEU A 199 -3.84 4.93 2.79
CA LEU A 199 -4.61 3.94 2.02
C LEU A 199 -4.07 2.52 2.19
N ASP A 200 -3.25 2.29 3.22
CA ASP A 200 -2.62 1.00 3.52
C ASP A 200 -3.66 -0.07 3.93
N TRP A 201 -3.43 -1.33 3.57
CA TRP A 201 -4.21 -2.47 4.08
C TRP A 201 -4.05 -2.59 5.60
N GLU A 202 -2.82 -2.42 6.10
CA GLU A 202 -2.47 -2.73 7.49
C GLU A 202 -3.24 -1.88 8.50
N ILE A 203 -3.51 -0.61 8.18
CA ILE A 203 -4.30 0.26 9.06
C ILE A 203 -5.76 -0.18 9.13
N GLY A 204 -6.33 -0.61 8.00
CA GLY A 204 -7.70 -1.13 7.95
C GLY A 204 -7.81 -2.44 8.72
N ALA A 205 -6.89 -3.37 8.49
CA ALA A 205 -6.82 -4.63 9.24
C ALA A 205 -6.63 -4.38 10.74
N LEU A 206 -5.79 -3.42 11.13
CA LEU A 206 -5.61 -3.02 12.52
C LEU A 206 -6.91 -2.49 13.14
N TYR A 207 -7.62 -1.60 12.44
CA TYR A 207 -8.90 -1.07 12.90
C TYR A 207 -9.91 -2.19 13.16
N TRP A 208 -10.13 -3.08 12.19
CA TRP A 208 -11.07 -4.20 12.35
C TRP A 208 -10.69 -5.14 13.49
N ASN A 209 -9.40 -5.43 13.65
CA ASN A 209 -8.90 -6.24 14.77
C ASN A 209 -9.13 -5.56 16.12
N CYS A 210 -8.90 -4.25 16.21
CA CYS A 210 -9.14 -3.46 17.42
C CYS A 210 -10.63 -3.37 17.75
N LEU A 211 -11.50 -3.19 16.74
CA LEU A 211 -12.95 -3.14 16.89
C LEU A 211 -13.51 -4.47 17.42
N ASN A 212 -13.08 -5.58 16.84
CA ASN A 212 -13.47 -6.92 17.30
C ASN A 212 -13.05 -7.14 18.76
N ARG A 213 -11.81 -6.79 19.13
CA ARG A 213 -11.30 -6.87 20.51
C ARG A 213 -11.97 -5.89 21.48
N ALA A 214 -12.63 -4.86 20.97
CA ALA A 214 -13.37 -3.87 21.76
C ALA A 214 -14.88 -4.17 21.79
N ASN A 215 -15.31 -5.36 21.34
CA ASN A 215 -16.72 -5.75 21.27
C ASN A 215 -17.59 -4.73 20.50
N GLY A 216 -17.04 -4.15 19.43
CA GLY A 216 -17.75 -3.17 18.60
C GLY A 216 -17.66 -1.71 19.04
N ASP A 217 -16.92 -1.39 20.11
CA ASP A 217 -16.69 0.02 20.50
C ASP A 217 -15.67 0.70 19.58
N GLU A 218 -16.18 1.53 18.66
CA GLU A 218 -15.38 2.29 17.68
C GLU A 218 -14.41 3.26 18.36
N ARG A 219 -14.80 3.89 19.48
CA ARG A 219 -13.93 4.87 20.16
C ARG A 219 -12.69 4.19 20.71
N THR A 220 -12.87 3.04 21.37
CA THR A 220 -11.76 2.21 21.85
C THR A 220 -10.91 1.68 20.70
N ALA A 221 -11.53 1.29 19.57
CA ALA A 221 -10.80 0.82 18.40
C ALA A 221 -9.88 1.91 17.81
N ILE A 222 -10.42 3.11 17.60
CA ILE A 222 -9.68 4.27 17.10
C ILE A 222 -8.55 4.67 18.05
N ALA A 223 -8.80 4.66 19.36
CA ALA A 223 -7.78 4.95 20.36
C ALA A 223 -6.59 3.98 20.25
N LYS A 224 -6.84 2.68 20.06
CA LYS A 224 -5.78 1.67 19.86
C LYS A 224 -5.04 1.84 18.54
N VAL A 225 -5.73 2.20 17.45
CA VAL A 225 -5.09 2.52 16.17
C VAL A 225 -4.16 3.74 16.34
N ARG A 226 -4.64 4.80 16.99
CA ARG A 226 -3.85 6.01 17.29
C ARG A 226 -2.66 5.66 18.17
N GLN A 227 -2.82 4.86 19.22
CA GLN A 227 -1.72 4.40 20.08
C GLN A 227 -0.63 3.72 19.25
N LYS A 228 -0.99 2.84 18.31
CA LYS A 228 -0.01 2.17 17.45
C LYS A 228 0.75 3.16 16.56
N TYR A 229 0.03 4.06 15.89
CA TYR A 229 0.58 4.97 14.89
C TYR A 229 1.34 6.16 15.51
N MET A 230 0.87 6.69 16.64
CA MET A 230 1.50 7.83 17.32
C MET A 230 2.46 7.41 18.43
N ASP A 231 2.12 6.43 19.26
CA ASP A 231 2.92 6.14 20.45
C ASP A 231 4.00 5.09 20.19
N GLU A 232 3.71 4.10 19.35
CA GLU A 232 4.68 3.03 19.05
C GLU A 232 5.54 3.34 17.83
N PHE A 233 4.94 3.77 16.71
CA PHE A 233 5.68 4.00 15.48
C PHE A 233 6.59 5.23 15.55
N LEU A 234 6.24 6.26 16.32
CA LEU A 234 7.11 7.44 16.48
C LEU A 234 8.33 7.21 17.40
N LYS A 235 8.36 6.09 18.14
CA LYS A 235 9.57 5.66 18.89
C LYS A 235 10.63 5.01 17.98
N LYS A 236 10.34 4.92 16.70
CA LYS A 236 11.16 4.25 15.69
C LYS A 236 11.56 5.26 14.61
N ASP A 237 12.46 4.84 13.74
CA ASP A 237 12.86 5.59 12.57
C ASP A 237 11.78 5.49 11.47
N LEU A 238 10.71 6.26 11.67
CA LEU A 238 9.52 6.19 10.84
C LEU A 238 9.78 6.72 9.43
N HIS A 239 9.50 5.87 8.45
CA HIS A 239 9.46 6.18 7.03
C HIS A 239 8.05 5.86 6.49
N LEU A 240 7.68 6.48 5.38
CA LEU A 240 6.40 6.31 4.71
C LEU A 240 6.64 5.79 3.30
N PHE A 241 5.84 4.84 2.85
CA PHE A 241 5.74 4.52 1.43
C PHE A 241 4.68 5.42 0.83
N LEU A 242 5.08 6.27 -0.12
CA LEU A 242 4.17 7.13 -0.85
C LEU A 242 3.89 6.56 -2.23
N GLY A 243 2.66 6.76 -2.69
CA GLY A 243 2.27 6.46 -4.05
C GLY A 243 1.29 7.48 -4.57
N THR A 244 1.20 7.60 -5.88
CA THR A 244 0.18 8.45 -6.52
C THR A 244 -1.01 7.62 -6.98
N THR A 245 -2.16 8.27 -7.15
CA THR A 245 -3.33 7.67 -7.84
C THR A 245 -3.30 8.01 -9.32
N GLN A 246 -3.71 7.07 -10.19
CA GLN A 246 -3.60 7.22 -11.64
C GLN A 246 -4.32 8.48 -12.15
N GLN A 247 -5.56 8.70 -11.68
CA GLN A 247 -6.40 9.84 -12.06
C GLN A 247 -5.74 11.19 -11.78
N TRP A 248 -4.98 11.29 -10.69
CA TRP A 248 -4.47 12.55 -10.18
C TRP A 248 -2.97 12.77 -10.45
N HIS A 249 -2.27 11.76 -10.99
CA HIS A 249 -0.81 11.67 -11.07
C HIS A 249 -0.13 12.96 -11.58
N GLN A 250 -0.63 13.53 -12.67
CA GLN A 250 -0.02 14.71 -13.31
C GLN A 250 -0.79 16.02 -13.06
N VAL A 251 -2.03 15.93 -12.59
CA VAL A 251 -2.97 17.07 -12.56
C VAL A 251 -3.20 17.62 -11.15
N ALA A 252 -3.09 16.78 -10.11
CA ALA A 252 -3.32 17.24 -8.75
C ALA A 252 -2.19 18.18 -8.27
N PRO A 253 -2.51 19.18 -7.42
CA PRO A 253 -1.50 19.97 -6.74
C PRO A 253 -0.54 19.12 -5.92
N ASN A 254 -1.06 18.08 -5.25
CA ASN A 254 -0.28 17.01 -4.63
C ASN A 254 -0.94 15.66 -4.98
N PRO A 255 -0.31 14.82 -5.82
CA PRO A 255 -0.87 13.53 -6.20
C PRO A 255 -0.55 12.39 -5.22
N TRP A 256 0.28 12.66 -4.20
CA TRP A 256 0.83 11.64 -3.30
C TRP A 256 -0.10 11.35 -2.12
N VAL A 257 -0.21 10.06 -1.82
CA VAL A 257 -0.90 9.51 -0.65
C VAL A 257 0.02 8.49 0.02
N ILE A 258 -0.20 8.26 1.32
CA ILE A 258 0.53 7.23 2.07
C ILE A 258 -0.08 5.90 1.73
N ILE A 259 0.69 5.01 1.10
CA ILE A 259 0.23 3.68 0.72
C ILE A 259 0.80 2.60 1.64
N GLY A 260 1.76 2.94 2.49
CA GLY A 260 2.25 2.05 3.54
C GLY A 260 3.10 2.78 4.58
N VAL A 261 3.25 2.18 5.76
CA VAL A 261 4.10 2.71 6.83
C VAL A 261 5.28 1.79 7.10
N LEU A 262 6.47 2.36 7.30
CA LEU A 262 7.72 1.66 7.54
C LEU A 262 8.37 2.14 8.86
N PRO A 263 7.94 1.59 10.01
CA PRO A 263 8.44 2.00 11.32
C PRO A 263 9.69 1.18 11.68
N ILE A 264 10.82 1.53 11.07
CA ILE A 264 12.08 0.80 11.18
C ILE A 264 12.72 1.04 12.57
N PRO A 265 13.18 0.01 13.30
CA PRO A 265 13.89 0.22 14.57
C PRO A 265 15.15 1.07 14.40
N HIS A 266 15.45 1.94 15.37
CA HIS A 266 16.72 2.67 15.40
C HIS A 266 17.90 1.71 15.48
N GLU A 267 19.01 2.05 14.81
CA GLU A 267 20.27 1.35 15.03
C GLU A 267 20.79 1.73 16.41
N LYS A 268 20.89 0.74 17.30
CA LYS A 268 21.68 0.90 18.52
C LYS A 268 23.14 0.88 18.07
N GLN A 269 23.76 2.05 17.97
CA GLN A 269 25.20 2.12 17.82
C GLN A 269 25.81 1.41 19.03
N LEU A 270 26.34 0.21 18.84
CA LEU A 270 27.22 -0.40 19.84
C LEU A 270 28.39 0.57 19.97
N GLY A 271 28.52 1.19 21.15
CA GLY A 271 29.56 2.16 21.43
C GLY A 271 30.91 1.57 21.06
N LEU A 272 31.63 2.28 20.19
CA LEU A 272 33.07 2.07 20.02
C LEU A 272 33.74 2.60 21.29
N PHE A 273 33.96 1.71 22.26
CA PHE A 273 34.92 1.87 23.35
C PHE A 273 35.71 0.58 23.49
#